data_AF-A0A2A7WPG4-F1
#
_entry.id   AF-A0A2A7WPG4-F1
#
_cell.length_a   1.000
_cell.length_b   1.000
_cell.length_c   1.000
_cell.angle_alpha   90.00
_cell.angle_beta   90.00
_cell.angle_gamma   90.00
#
_symmetry.space_group_name_H-M   'P 1'
#
loop_
_entity.id
_entity.type
_entity.pdbx_description
1 polymer ?
#
loop_
_entity_poly.entity_id
_entity_poly.type
_entity_poly.pdbx_seq_one_letter_code
_entity_poly.pdbx_strand_id
1 'polypeptide(L)'
;MEITINIPDDMVKEFNKHLGYYNLKNDLIGEKYEATIDDVIIGALKMYLQWTAVETSPLIKTDDLVIESKYINIIKKQEKSQKEISVHSGIPKSTLSVLLNGGSVPSLENFIRLWIALGQPPIQHLLDVKVK
;
A
#
# COMPACT_ATOMS: atom_id res chain seq x y z
N MET A 1 -28.00 -13.70 -12.40
CA MET A 1 -28.27 -12.95 -11.15
C MET A 1 -28.51 -11.52 -11.56
N GLU A 2 -29.59 -10.92 -11.09
CA GLU A 2 -29.99 -9.56 -11.47
C GLU A 2 -29.84 -8.66 -10.25
N ILE A 3 -29.15 -7.53 -10.40
CA ILE A 3 -28.95 -6.53 -9.35
C ILE A 3 -29.49 -5.20 -9.87
N THR A 4 -30.37 -4.57 -9.10
CA THR A 4 -30.87 -3.23 -9.40
C THR A 4 -30.10 -2.21 -8.58
N ILE A 5 -29.51 -1.22 -9.25
CA ILE A 5 -28.73 -0.15 -8.64
C ILE A 5 -29.44 1.17 -8.94
N ASN A 6 -29.71 1.95 -7.90
CA ASN A 6 -30.28 3.29 -8.08
C ASN A 6 -29.15 4.30 -8.26
N ILE A 7 -29.12 4.98 -9.41
CA ILE A 7 -28.08 5.94 -9.77
C ILE A 7 -28.71 7.33 -9.90
N PRO A 8 -28.15 8.36 -9.25
CA PRO A 8 -28.60 9.74 -9.41
C PRO A 8 -28.68 10.21 -10.87
N ASP A 9 -29.73 10.97 -11.21
CA ASP A 9 -30.01 11.44 -12.56
C ASP A 9 -28.88 12.29 -13.18
N ASP A 10 -28.16 13.04 -12.37
CA ASP A 10 -27.01 13.84 -12.78
C ASP A 10 -25.84 12.96 -13.25
N MET A 11 -25.55 11.88 -12.53
CA MET A 11 -24.57 10.86 -12.96
C MET A 11 -25.01 10.17 -14.24
N VAL A 12 -26.29 9.83 -14.39
CA VAL A 12 -26.82 9.22 -15.63
C VAL A 12 -26.61 10.15 -16.83
N LYS A 13 -26.82 11.47 -16.65
CA LYS A 13 -26.54 12.47 -17.70
C LYS A 13 -25.06 12.51 -18.06
N GLU A 14 -24.19 12.45 -17.08
CA GLU A 14 -22.74 12.44 -17.29
C GLU A 14 -22.28 11.18 -18.04
N PHE A 15 -22.75 9.99 -17.63
CA PHE A 15 -22.46 8.75 -18.35
C PHE A 15 -22.90 8.81 -19.81
N ASN A 16 -24.12 9.25 -20.07
CA ASN A 16 -24.63 9.38 -21.45
C ASN A 16 -23.79 10.34 -22.30
N LYS A 17 -23.29 11.43 -21.71
CA LYS A 17 -22.39 12.36 -22.41
C LYS A 17 -21.08 11.68 -22.82
N HIS A 18 -20.46 10.94 -21.90
CA HIS A 18 -19.20 10.25 -22.16
C HIS A 18 -19.35 9.07 -23.12
N LEU A 19 -20.41 8.28 -22.96
CA LEU A 19 -20.77 7.19 -23.86
C LEU A 19 -21.08 7.71 -25.26
N GLY A 20 -21.82 8.81 -25.37
CA GLY A 20 -22.12 9.42 -26.67
C GLY A 20 -20.84 9.81 -27.43
N TYR A 21 -19.84 10.37 -26.73
CA TYR A 21 -18.54 10.64 -27.35
C TYR A 21 -17.79 9.36 -27.74
N TYR A 22 -17.77 8.36 -26.86
CA TYR A 22 -17.08 7.09 -27.10
C TYR A 22 -17.67 6.32 -28.28
N ASN A 23 -19.00 6.17 -28.32
CA ASN A 23 -19.71 5.46 -29.37
C ASN A 23 -19.59 6.20 -30.71
N LEU A 24 -19.69 7.52 -30.72
CA LEU A 24 -19.45 8.31 -31.93
C LEU A 24 -18.03 8.08 -32.48
N LYS A 25 -17.03 8.04 -31.60
CA LYS A 25 -15.65 7.73 -32.01
C LYS A 25 -15.55 6.32 -32.59
N ASN A 26 -16.19 5.33 -31.97
CA ASN A 26 -16.21 3.94 -32.44
C ASN A 26 -16.85 3.82 -33.83
N ASP A 27 -17.96 4.51 -34.05
CA ASP A 27 -18.63 4.57 -35.34
C ASP A 27 -17.72 5.13 -36.42
N LEU A 28 -16.97 6.20 -36.11
CA LEU A 28 -16.03 6.84 -37.05
C LEU A 28 -14.88 5.92 -37.45
N ILE A 29 -14.46 4.98 -36.59
CA ILE A 29 -13.40 4.00 -36.88
C ILE A 29 -13.95 2.66 -37.37
N GLY A 30 -15.27 2.53 -37.55
CA GLY A 30 -15.94 1.33 -38.05
C GLY A 30 -16.05 0.20 -37.04
N GLU A 31 -15.94 0.48 -35.74
CA GLU A 31 -16.24 -0.50 -34.70
C GLU A 31 -17.75 -0.71 -34.58
N LYS A 32 -18.17 -1.96 -34.38
CA LYS A 32 -19.58 -2.35 -34.33
C LYS A 32 -20.17 -2.39 -32.93
N TYR A 33 -19.35 -2.18 -31.91
CA TYR A 33 -19.75 -2.30 -30.52
C TYR A 33 -20.11 -0.93 -29.95
N GLU A 34 -21.35 -0.83 -29.48
CA GLU A 34 -21.88 0.34 -28.81
C GLU A 34 -21.84 0.10 -27.29
N ALA A 35 -21.07 0.92 -26.57
CA ALA A 35 -20.96 0.82 -25.13
C ALA A 35 -22.21 1.39 -24.45
N THR A 36 -22.63 0.75 -23.36
CA THR A 36 -23.79 1.13 -22.56
C THR A 36 -23.39 1.55 -21.14
N ILE A 37 -24.35 2.08 -20.38
CA ILE A 37 -24.13 2.40 -18.95
C ILE A 37 -23.78 1.13 -18.16
N ASP A 38 -24.37 -0.01 -18.51
CA ASP A 38 -24.07 -1.29 -17.86
C ASP A 38 -22.61 -1.69 -18.06
N ASP A 39 -22.06 -1.46 -19.26
CA ASP A 39 -20.64 -1.73 -19.54
C ASP A 39 -19.71 -0.86 -18.69
N VAL A 40 -20.09 0.40 -18.46
CA VAL A 40 -19.37 1.32 -17.57
C VAL A 40 -19.41 0.82 -16.13
N ILE A 41 -20.60 0.44 -15.63
CA ILE A 41 -20.77 -0.05 -14.26
C ILE A 41 -20.00 -1.36 -14.05
N ILE A 42 -20.14 -2.31 -14.97
CA ILE A 42 -19.44 -3.59 -14.92
C ILE A 42 -17.92 -3.36 -14.99
N GLY A 43 -17.46 -2.48 -15.88
CA GLY A 43 -16.05 -2.10 -15.99
C GLY A 43 -15.52 -1.51 -14.69
N ALA A 44 -16.25 -0.56 -14.09
CA ALA A 44 -15.89 0.06 -12.82
C ALA A 44 -15.85 -0.96 -11.67
N LEU A 45 -16.84 -1.85 -11.58
CA LEU A 45 -16.86 -2.92 -10.57
C LEU A 45 -15.69 -3.90 -10.73
N LYS A 46 -15.37 -4.31 -11.96
CA LYS A 46 -14.20 -5.16 -12.24
C LYS A 46 -12.90 -4.46 -11.83
N MET A 47 -12.76 -3.18 -12.17
CA MET A 47 -11.59 -2.39 -11.83
C MET A 47 -11.45 -2.22 -10.31
N TYR A 48 -12.55 -1.91 -9.61
CA TYR A 48 -12.58 -1.85 -8.16
C TYR A 48 -12.18 -3.19 -7.53
N LEU A 49 -12.78 -4.30 -7.98
CA LEU A 49 -12.45 -5.63 -7.48
C LEU A 49 -10.99 -6.01 -7.76
N GLN A 50 -10.41 -5.60 -8.89
CA GLN A 50 -8.98 -5.81 -9.17
C GLN A 50 -8.09 -5.01 -8.22
N TRP A 51 -8.47 -3.77 -7.90
CA TRP A 51 -7.76 -2.94 -6.92
C TRP A 51 -7.88 -3.51 -5.51
N THR A 52 -9.07 -3.97 -5.10
CA THR A 52 -9.32 -4.52 -3.77
C THR A 52 -8.93 -6.00 -3.62
N ALA A 53 -8.74 -6.75 -4.70
CA ALA A 53 -8.20 -8.12 -4.63
C ALA A 53 -6.76 -8.15 -4.11
N VAL A 54 -6.07 -7.00 -4.11
CA VAL A 54 -4.78 -6.84 -3.43
C VAL A 54 -4.96 -6.68 -1.90
N GLU A 55 -6.17 -6.29 -1.44
CA GLU A 55 -6.52 -6.14 -0.02
C GLU A 55 -7.11 -7.39 0.63
N THR A 56 -7.37 -8.48 -0.12
CA THR A 56 -7.47 -9.81 0.50
C THR A 56 -6.07 -10.32 0.84
N SER A 57 -5.33 -9.57 1.64
CA SER A 57 -4.42 -10.21 2.56
C SER A 57 -5.26 -11.22 3.34
N PRO A 58 -4.79 -12.47 3.52
CA PRO A 58 -5.49 -13.38 4.41
C PRO A 58 -5.67 -12.66 5.75
N LEU A 59 -6.78 -12.94 6.45
CA LEU A 59 -6.93 -12.62 7.86
C LEU A 59 -5.82 -13.35 8.63
N ILE A 60 -4.57 -12.92 8.48
CA ILE A 60 -3.48 -13.33 9.33
C ILE A 60 -3.82 -12.64 10.64
N LYS A 61 -4.26 -13.43 11.62
CA LYS A 61 -4.38 -12.95 12.98
C LYS A 61 -3.03 -12.35 13.34
N THR A 62 -3.00 -11.11 13.78
CA THR A 62 -1.76 -10.39 14.15
C THR A 62 -0.92 -11.17 15.17
N ASP A 63 -1.54 -12.09 15.90
CA ASP A 63 -0.91 -13.00 16.86
C ASP A 63 0.02 -14.04 16.21
N ASP A 64 -0.17 -14.32 14.92
CA ASP A 64 0.66 -15.23 14.12
C ASP A 64 1.76 -14.48 13.36
N LEU A 65 1.87 -13.15 13.52
CA LEU A 65 2.89 -12.34 12.84
C LEU A 65 4.02 -11.95 13.80
N VAL A 66 5.24 -12.35 13.44
CA VAL A 66 6.47 -11.89 14.08
C VAL A 66 7.10 -10.83 13.20
N ILE A 67 7.14 -9.59 13.70
CA ILE A 67 7.87 -8.50 13.06
C ILE A 67 9.32 -8.57 13.51
N GLU A 68 10.22 -8.87 12.58
CA GLU A 68 11.66 -8.84 12.83
C GLU A 68 12.27 -7.52 12.36
N SER A 69 13.06 -6.89 13.23
CA SER A 69 13.84 -5.71 12.92
C SER A 69 15.14 -6.10 12.19
N LYS A 70 15.40 -5.49 11.03
CA LYS A 70 16.62 -5.66 10.23
C LYS A 70 17.57 -4.47 10.33
N TYR A 71 17.34 -3.57 11.28
CA TYR A 71 18.16 -2.38 11.48
C TYR A 71 19.65 -2.68 11.60
N ILE A 72 20.02 -3.75 12.31
CA ILE A 72 21.43 -4.13 12.49
C ILE A 72 22.16 -4.40 11.16
N ASN A 73 21.45 -4.94 10.16
CA ASN A 73 22.02 -5.22 8.84
C ASN A 73 22.28 -3.92 8.07
N ILE A 74 21.39 -2.93 8.20
CA ILE A 74 21.56 -1.63 7.55
C ILE A 74 22.70 -0.84 8.20
N ILE A 75 22.79 -0.89 9.53
CA ILE A 75 23.85 -0.22 10.28
C ILE A 75 25.22 -0.78 9.89
N LYS A 76 25.35 -2.11 9.84
CA LYS A 76 26.56 -2.79 9.36
C LYS A 76 26.92 -2.38 7.93
N LYS A 77 25.94 -2.30 7.03
CA LYS A 77 26.15 -1.87 5.64
C LYS A 77 26.58 -0.40 5.49
N GLN A 78 26.15 0.46 6.41
CA GLN A 78 26.52 1.89 6.40
C GLN A 78 27.82 2.18 7.16
N GLU A 79 28.49 1.16 7.72
CA GLU A 79 29.70 1.29 8.55
C GLU A 79 29.56 2.28 9.73
N LYS A 80 28.31 2.56 10.15
CA LYS A 80 28.03 3.47 11.26
C LYS A 80 28.13 2.74 12.59
N SER A 81 28.74 3.38 13.58
CA SER A 81 28.73 2.89 14.95
C SER A 81 27.36 3.14 15.61
N GLN A 82 27.02 2.31 16.61
CA GLN A 82 25.84 2.56 17.45
C GLN A 82 25.91 3.92 18.17
N LYS A 83 27.13 4.44 18.43
CA LYS A 83 27.33 5.76 19.02
C LYS A 83 26.84 6.87 18.09
N GLU A 84 27.20 6.81 16.82
CA GLU A 84 26.78 7.80 15.83
C GLU A 84 25.26 7.78 15.64
N ILE A 85 24.67 6.59 15.56
CA ILE A 85 23.22 6.44 15.40
C ILE A 85 22.48 6.95 16.63
N SER A 86 23.00 6.72 17.84
CA SER A 86 22.43 7.27 19.06
C SER A 86 22.38 8.80 19.04
N VAL A 87 23.45 9.44 18.56
CA VAL A 87 23.51 10.91 18.41
C VAL A 87 22.52 11.40 17.36
N HIS A 88 22.44 10.75 16.20
CA HIS A 88 21.57 11.19 15.10
C HIS A 88 20.08 10.91 15.33
N SER A 89 19.74 9.80 15.97
CA SER A 89 18.35 9.44 16.26
C SER A 89 17.82 10.03 17.56
N GLY A 90 18.71 10.51 18.44
CA GLY A 90 18.37 10.91 19.80
C GLY A 90 17.89 9.76 20.69
N ILE A 91 18.14 8.51 20.29
CA ILE A 91 17.75 7.32 21.05
C ILE A 91 18.93 6.89 21.94
N PRO A 92 18.70 6.63 23.25
CA PRO A 92 19.74 6.13 24.13
C PRO A 92 20.36 4.82 23.64
N LYS A 93 21.68 4.66 23.86
CA LYS A 93 22.42 3.45 23.45
C LYS A 93 21.83 2.16 24.04
N SER A 94 21.34 2.19 25.28
CA SER A 94 20.68 1.05 25.92
C SER A 94 19.44 0.61 25.15
N THR A 95 18.59 1.56 24.77
CA THR A 95 17.40 1.33 23.95
C THR A 95 17.77 0.83 22.55
N LEU A 96 18.77 1.44 21.90
CA LEU A 96 19.26 0.97 20.61
C LEU A 96 19.75 -0.47 20.66
N SER A 97 20.50 -0.85 21.70
CA SER A 97 20.98 -2.23 21.84
C SER A 97 19.83 -3.25 21.88
N VAL A 98 18.72 -2.92 22.54
CA VAL A 98 17.53 -3.79 22.60
C VAL A 98 16.83 -3.89 21.24
N LEU A 99 16.68 -2.75 20.55
CA LEU A 99 16.03 -2.69 19.24
C LEU A 99 16.84 -3.40 18.15
N LEU A 100 18.17 -3.34 18.22
CA LEU A 100 19.07 -3.93 17.23
C LEU A 100 19.29 -5.43 17.42
N ASN A 101 19.14 -5.93 18.64
CA ASN A 101 19.31 -7.35 18.94
C ASN A 101 17.99 -8.15 18.82
N GLY A 102 16.98 -7.60 18.16
CA GLY A 102 15.71 -8.29 17.88
C GLY A 102 14.82 -8.54 19.10
N GLY A 103 15.12 -7.90 20.25
CA GLY A 103 14.39 -8.14 21.49
C GLY A 103 12.99 -7.51 21.52
N SER A 104 12.72 -6.51 20.68
CA SER A 104 11.40 -5.87 20.56
C SER A 104 11.26 -5.09 19.26
N VAL A 105 10.02 -4.99 18.77
CA VAL A 105 9.64 -4.07 17.70
C VAL A 105 9.75 -2.64 18.25
N PRO A 106 10.43 -1.70 17.57
CA PRO A 106 10.47 -0.32 18.02
C PRO A 106 9.05 0.27 18.08
N SER A 107 8.81 1.15 19.07
CA SER A 107 7.65 2.04 19.00
C SER A 107 7.69 2.84 17.70
N LEU A 108 6.54 3.30 17.22
CA LEU A 108 6.46 4.11 16.00
C LEU A 108 7.40 5.33 16.05
N GLU A 109 7.50 5.98 17.21
CA GLU A 109 8.41 7.10 17.40
C GLU A 109 9.88 6.70 17.21
N ASN A 110 10.31 5.61 17.86
CA ASN A 110 11.68 5.12 17.72
C ASN A 110 11.97 4.61 16.31
N PHE A 111 10.96 4.02 15.65
CA PHE A 111 11.03 3.62 14.24
C PHE A 111 11.32 4.84 13.36
N ILE A 112 10.52 5.91 13.47
CA ILE A 112 10.68 7.12 12.65
C ILE A 112 12.05 7.78 12.90
N ARG A 113 12.46 7.91 14.17
CA ARG A 113 13.77 8.48 14.54
C ARG A 113 14.94 7.69 13.96
N LEU A 114 14.89 6.36 14.04
CA LEU A 114 15.89 5.48 13.43
C LEU A 114 15.88 5.57 11.90
N TRP A 115 14.70 5.54 11.31
CA TRP A 115 14.52 5.60 9.86
C TRP A 115 15.14 6.86 9.27
N ILE A 116 14.88 8.02 9.89
CA ILE A 116 15.49 9.29 9.50
C ILE A 116 17.01 9.26 9.70
N ALA A 117 17.50 8.78 10.85
CA ALA A 117 18.94 8.72 11.14
C ALA A 117 19.72 7.80 10.18
N LEU A 118 19.05 6.82 9.58
CA LEU A 118 19.60 5.89 8.61
C LEU A 118 19.44 6.36 7.15
N GLY A 119 18.92 7.56 6.92
CA GLY A 119 18.77 8.12 5.58
C GLY A 119 17.54 7.58 4.83
N GLN A 120 16.47 7.28 5.57
CA GLN A 120 15.17 6.89 5.03
C GLN A 120 15.19 5.68 4.06
N PRO A 121 15.86 4.57 4.41
CA PRO A 121 15.88 3.40 3.54
C PRO A 121 14.46 2.82 3.35
N PRO A 122 14.18 2.10 2.24
CA PRO A 122 12.89 1.47 2.02
C PRO A 122 12.45 0.58 3.21
N ILE A 123 11.17 0.65 3.59
CA ILE A 123 10.64 -0.04 4.77
C ILE A 123 10.87 -1.55 4.71
N GLN A 124 10.75 -2.16 3.52
CA GLN A 124 11.02 -3.59 3.31
C GLN A 124 12.46 -4.03 3.66
N HIS A 125 13.40 -3.10 3.77
CA HIS A 125 14.77 -3.40 4.20
C HIS A 125 14.95 -3.32 5.72
N LEU A 126 14.02 -2.68 6.43
CA LEU A 126 14.06 -2.42 7.87
C LEU A 126 13.24 -3.42 8.68
N LEU A 127 12.13 -3.89 8.12
CA LEU A 127 11.18 -4.77 8.78
C LEU A 127 10.94 -5.99 7.90
N ASP A 128 10.90 -7.15 8.53
CA ASP A 128 10.42 -8.38 7.93
C ASP A 128 9.19 -8.85 8.70
N VAL A 129 8.18 -9.31 7.97
CA VAL A 129 6.94 -9.82 8.56
C VAL A 129 6.92 -11.31 8.30
N LYS A 130 7.17 -12.08 9.35
CA LYS A 130 7.14 -13.54 9.28
C LYS A 130 5.86 -14.06 9.89
N VAL A 131 5.37 -15.16 9.34
CA VAL A 131 4.35 -15.97 10.01
C VAL A 131 5.06 -16.88 11.00
N LYS A 132 4.53 -16.96 12.21
CA LYS A 132 5.05 -17.78 13.32
C LYS A 132 4.99 -19.28 13.00
#